data_AF-A0AAW1ULP7-F1
#
_entry.id   AF-A0AAW1ULP7-F1
#
_cell.length_a   1.000
_cell.length_b   1.000
_cell.length_c   1.000
_cell.angle_alpha   90.00
_cell.angle_beta   90.00
_cell.angle_gamma   90.00
#
_symmetry.space_group_name_H-M   'P 1'
#
loop_
_entity.id
_entity.type
_entity.pdbx_description
1 polymer ?
#
loop_
_entity_poly.entity_id
_entity_poly.type
_entity_poly.pdbx_seq_one_letter_code
_entity_poly.pdbx_strand_id
1 'polypeptide(L)'
;MSTVRCINTRESRKSTDRFAPIRNIFIQFNNHCGDNYSLNENRKKLYCLYPHYMTIMITLSQHLQMSRSQKWFYSTMKQKAVCTADQMCGNYSISRICSRWPLRFFLHMLDTSGIDAYVIYNWNMVQSQCNMKRPEFLESLGLTMLQGHLDRRSSQPGLPKALKRMLNAPGSSTQGMSPTKKQRCIVCPRSKDIKTLSHCNFCKKPCAKNT
;
A
#
# COMPACT_ATOMS: atom_id res chain seq x y z
N MET A 1 41.97 -28.65 -30.06
CA MET A 1 40.69 -28.66 -29.31
C MET A 1 40.79 -27.63 -28.21
N SER A 2 40.25 -26.44 -28.42
CA SER A 2 40.29 -25.35 -27.43
C SER A 2 39.15 -25.52 -26.44
N THR A 3 39.47 -25.90 -25.21
CA THR A 3 38.53 -26.00 -24.10
C THR A 3 38.12 -24.60 -23.65
N VAL A 4 36.88 -24.21 -23.97
CA VAL A 4 36.24 -23.00 -23.43
C VAL A 4 36.03 -23.21 -21.93
N ARG A 5 36.89 -22.63 -21.08
CA ARG A 5 36.65 -22.56 -19.63
C ARG A 5 35.48 -21.59 -19.38
N CYS A 6 34.37 -22.11 -18.88
CA CYS A 6 33.31 -21.30 -18.29
C CYS A 6 33.78 -20.66 -16.99
N ILE A 7 34.57 -19.57 -17.07
CA ILE A 7 34.84 -18.69 -15.92
C ILE A 7 33.65 -17.75 -15.81
N ASN A 8 32.56 -18.20 -15.19
CA ASN A 8 31.34 -17.40 -15.08
C ASN A 8 30.58 -17.70 -13.79
N THR A 9 31.27 -17.73 -12.65
CA THR A 9 30.61 -17.76 -11.34
C THR A 9 29.81 -16.46 -11.14
N ARG A 10 28.67 -16.54 -10.43
CA ARG A 10 27.80 -15.39 -10.13
C ARG A 10 28.55 -14.26 -9.41
N GLU A 11 29.52 -14.62 -8.57
CA GLU A 11 30.44 -13.71 -7.88
C GLU A 11 31.34 -12.94 -8.87
N SER A 12 31.95 -13.63 -9.84
CA SER A 12 32.82 -13.00 -10.85
C SER A 12 32.10 -12.00 -11.76
N ARG A 13 30.77 -12.10 -11.90
CA ARG A 13 29.95 -11.16 -12.68
C ARG A 13 29.54 -9.93 -11.87
N LYS A 14 29.62 -9.95 -10.53
CA LYS A 14 29.28 -8.79 -9.70
C LYS A 14 30.25 -7.63 -9.87
N SER A 15 31.53 -7.92 -10.15
CA SER A 15 32.58 -6.91 -10.37
C SER A 15 32.43 -6.19 -11.72
N THR A 16 31.75 -6.81 -12.68
CA THR A 16 31.55 -6.29 -14.05
C THR A 16 30.11 -5.82 -14.31
N ASP A 17 29.13 -6.29 -13.52
CA ASP A 17 27.71 -5.94 -13.66
C ASP A 17 27.41 -4.59 -13.01
N ARG A 18 27.24 -3.56 -13.85
CA ARG A 18 26.79 -2.22 -13.44
C ARG A 18 25.42 -2.22 -12.73
N PHE A 19 24.61 -3.27 -12.90
CA PHE A 19 23.34 -3.46 -12.21
C PHE A 19 23.45 -4.28 -10.92
N ALA A 20 24.64 -4.79 -10.55
CA ALA A 20 24.84 -5.55 -9.32
C ALA A 20 24.32 -4.83 -8.06
N PRO A 21 24.47 -3.50 -7.90
CA PRO A 21 23.91 -2.78 -6.76
C PRO A 21 22.37 -2.87 -6.69
N ILE A 22 21.69 -2.69 -7.82
CA ILE A 22 20.22 -2.75 -7.92
C ILE A 22 19.74 -4.18 -7.60
N ARG A 23 20.44 -5.18 -8.12
CA ARG A 23 20.14 -6.59 -7.85
C ARG A 23 20.31 -6.93 -6.37
N ASN A 24 21.32 -6.36 -5.71
CA ASN A 24 21.56 -6.58 -4.28
C ASN A 24 20.40 -6.01 -3.44
N ILE A 25 19.93 -4.79 -3.76
CA ILE A 25 18.76 -4.18 -3.10
C ILE A 25 17.54 -5.10 -3.23
N PHE A 26 17.28 -5.64 -4.44
CA PHE A 26 16.15 -6.53 -4.66
C PHE A 26 16.28 -7.86 -3.89
N ILE A 27 17.48 -8.43 -3.83
CA ILE A 27 17.74 -9.64 -3.04
C ILE A 27 17.50 -9.37 -1.56
N GLN A 28 18.03 -8.27 -1.03
CA GLN A 28 17.83 -7.88 0.36
C GLN A 28 16.35 -7.69 0.65
N PHE A 29 15.62 -6.96 -0.19
CA PHE A 29 14.18 -6.78 -0.05
C PHE A 29 13.45 -8.13 0.06
N ASN A 30 13.70 -9.06 -0.87
CA ASN A 30 13.05 -10.37 -0.85
C ASN A 30 13.40 -11.20 0.39
N ASN A 31 14.64 -11.13 0.87
CA ASN A 31 15.04 -11.81 2.09
C ASN A 31 14.27 -11.24 3.30
N HIS A 32 14.22 -9.92 3.44
CA HIS A 32 13.46 -9.28 4.52
C HIS A 32 11.96 -9.60 4.42
N CYS A 33 11.41 -9.70 3.20
CA CYS A 33 10.04 -10.18 3.03
C CYS A 33 9.91 -11.63 3.51
N GLY A 34 10.83 -12.52 3.16
CA GLY A 34 10.84 -13.91 3.64
C GLY A 34 10.88 -14.03 5.17
N ASP A 35 11.65 -13.16 5.82
CA ASP A 35 11.82 -13.18 7.28
C ASP A 35 10.60 -12.62 8.03
N ASN A 36 9.92 -11.61 7.46
CA ASN A 36 8.83 -10.89 8.14
C ASN A 36 7.43 -11.37 7.73
N TYR A 37 7.27 -12.02 6.58
CA TYR A 37 5.98 -12.57 6.15
C TYR A 37 5.88 -14.05 6.53
N SER A 38 5.23 -14.33 7.67
CA SER A 38 4.88 -15.70 8.05
C SER A 38 3.76 -16.25 7.17
N LEU A 39 4.12 -17.13 6.25
CA LEU A 39 3.16 -17.95 5.52
C LEU A 39 2.55 -18.97 6.49
N ASN A 40 1.28 -18.80 6.89
CA ASN A 40 0.57 -19.85 7.61
C ASN A 40 0.60 -21.16 6.79
N GLU A 41 0.84 -22.29 7.48
CA GLU A 41 1.22 -23.61 6.95
C GLU A 41 0.33 -24.16 5.80
N ASN A 42 -0.86 -23.61 5.61
CA ASN A 42 -1.81 -24.02 4.58
C ASN A 42 -1.58 -23.43 3.17
N ARG A 43 -0.55 -22.60 2.91
CA ARG A 43 -0.50 -21.81 1.65
C ARG A 43 0.85 -21.78 0.94
N LYS A 44 1.18 -22.87 0.23
CA LYS A 44 2.19 -22.93 -0.85
C LYS A 44 1.81 -22.08 -2.09
N LYS A 45 1.35 -20.82 -1.95
CA LYS A 45 0.86 -19.99 -3.07
C LYS A 45 1.53 -18.60 -3.20
N LEU A 46 2.58 -18.33 -2.42
CA LEU A 46 3.43 -17.14 -2.61
C LEU A 46 4.08 -17.08 -4.02
N TYR A 47 4.08 -18.22 -4.73
CA TYR A 47 4.51 -18.36 -6.13
C TYR A 47 3.78 -17.44 -7.13
N CYS A 48 2.66 -16.83 -6.74
CA CYS A 48 1.94 -15.87 -7.58
C CYS A 48 2.55 -14.46 -7.60
N LEU A 49 3.43 -14.10 -6.65
CA LEU A 49 3.84 -12.71 -6.43
C LEU A 49 5.01 -12.25 -7.30
N TYR A 50 5.74 -13.18 -7.95
CA TYR A 50 6.76 -12.80 -8.93
C TYR A 50 6.78 -13.79 -10.11
N PRO A 51 6.13 -13.45 -11.25
CA PRO A 51 6.28 -14.20 -12.48
C PRO A 51 7.76 -14.32 -12.89
N HIS A 52 8.60 -13.34 -12.56
CA HIS A 52 10.00 -13.30 -12.97
C HIS A 52 10.91 -14.31 -12.23
N TYR A 53 10.70 -14.54 -10.93
CA TYR A 53 11.50 -15.50 -10.15
C TYR A 53 11.03 -16.95 -10.37
N MET A 54 9.71 -17.17 -10.48
CA MET A 54 9.13 -18.46 -10.88
C MET A 54 9.47 -18.85 -12.32
N THR A 55 9.68 -17.88 -13.21
CA THR A 55 10.19 -18.17 -14.56
C THR A 55 11.57 -18.81 -14.48
N ILE A 56 12.49 -18.33 -13.64
CA ILE A 56 13.85 -18.89 -13.55
C ILE A 56 13.84 -20.29 -12.91
N MET A 57 13.01 -20.50 -11.87
CA MET A 57 12.95 -21.79 -11.15
C MET A 57 12.24 -22.90 -11.94
N ILE A 58 11.20 -22.58 -12.73
CA ILE A 58 10.50 -23.57 -13.58
C ILE A 58 11.33 -23.90 -14.83
N THR A 59 12.12 -22.95 -15.35
CA THR A 59 12.92 -23.16 -16.56
C THR A 59 14.12 -24.09 -16.34
N LEU A 60 14.63 -24.22 -15.11
CA LEU A 60 15.81 -25.04 -14.84
C LEU A 60 15.51 -26.52 -14.52
N SER A 61 14.26 -26.90 -14.23
CA SER A 61 13.96 -28.25 -13.72
C SER A 61 12.88 -29.05 -14.46
N GLN A 62 12.00 -28.45 -15.28
CA GLN A 62 10.88 -29.21 -15.89
C GLN A 62 10.53 -28.90 -17.36
N HIS A 63 11.30 -28.05 -18.05
CA HIS A 63 10.96 -27.63 -19.42
C HIS A 63 11.00 -28.76 -20.48
N LEU A 64 11.62 -29.90 -20.16
CA LEU A 64 11.83 -31.03 -21.07
C LEU A 64 10.73 -32.11 -21.03
N GLN A 65 9.77 -32.07 -20.09
CA GLN A 65 8.75 -33.14 -19.92
C GLN A 65 7.30 -32.72 -20.22
N MET A 66 7.03 -31.45 -20.53
CA MET A 66 5.65 -30.97 -20.74
C MET A 66 5.13 -31.22 -22.17
N SER A 67 3.89 -31.69 -22.28
CA SER A 67 3.17 -31.82 -23.54
C SER A 67 2.88 -30.45 -24.19
N ARG A 68 2.55 -30.44 -25.49
CA ARG A 68 2.25 -29.19 -26.22
C ARG A 68 1.09 -28.41 -25.61
N SER A 69 0.03 -29.09 -25.16
CA SER A 69 -1.12 -28.46 -24.49
C SER A 69 -0.75 -27.87 -23.14
N GLN A 70 0.07 -28.57 -22.34
CA GLN A 70 0.56 -28.07 -21.05
C GLN A 70 1.45 -26.83 -21.23
N LYS A 71 2.33 -26.83 -22.24
CA LYS A 71 3.17 -25.67 -22.59
C LYS A 71 2.32 -24.46 -22.98
N TRP A 72 1.32 -24.66 -23.84
CA TRP A 72 0.39 -23.60 -24.25
C TRP A 72 -0.39 -23.03 -23.07
N PHE A 73 -0.95 -23.90 -22.22
CA PHE A 73 -1.69 -23.50 -21.03
C PHE A 73 -0.83 -22.67 -20.08
N TYR A 74 0.39 -23.13 -19.77
CA TYR A 74 1.32 -22.40 -18.91
C TYR A 74 1.69 -21.03 -19.47
N SER A 75 2.08 -20.97 -20.75
CA SER A 75 2.43 -19.71 -21.41
C SER A 75 1.27 -18.72 -21.38
N THR A 76 0.05 -19.19 -21.62
CA THR A 76 -1.16 -18.37 -21.62
C THR A 76 -1.47 -17.83 -20.22
N MET A 77 -1.40 -18.68 -19.20
CA MET A 77 -1.62 -18.27 -17.81
C MET A 77 -0.56 -17.28 -17.34
N LYS A 78 0.71 -17.50 -17.69
CA LYS A 78 1.80 -16.56 -17.42
C LYS A 78 1.56 -15.21 -18.08
N GLN A 79 1.22 -15.19 -19.36
CA GLN A 79 0.93 -13.96 -20.10
C GLN A 79 -0.21 -13.19 -19.43
N LYS A 80 -1.32 -13.88 -19.12
CA LYS A 80 -2.46 -13.27 -18.43
C LYS A 80 -2.07 -12.69 -17.06
N ALA A 81 -1.32 -13.44 -16.25
CA ALA A 81 -0.85 -12.95 -14.95
C ALA A 81 0.01 -11.69 -15.07
N VAL A 82 0.95 -11.67 -16.03
CA VAL A 82 1.82 -10.51 -16.29
C VAL A 82 1.00 -9.31 -16.77
N CYS A 83 0.11 -9.49 -17.74
CA CYS A 83 -0.76 -8.42 -18.25
C CYS A 83 -1.67 -7.84 -17.16
N THR A 84 -2.24 -8.69 -16.30
CA THR A 84 -3.08 -8.23 -15.19
C THR A 84 -2.28 -7.46 -14.16
N ALA A 85 -1.07 -7.93 -13.80
CA ALA A 85 -0.20 -7.22 -12.87
C ALA A 85 0.23 -5.85 -13.45
N ASP A 86 0.57 -5.79 -14.73
CA ASP A 86 0.91 -4.54 -15.43
C ASP A 86 -0.27 -3.55 -15.44
N GLN A 87 -1.48 -4.03 -15.76
CA GLN A 87 -2.69 -3.22 -15.69
C GLN A 87 -2.96 -2.70 -14.27
N MET A 88 -2.76 -3.54 -13.25
CA MET A 88 -2.90 -3.14 -11.84
C MET A 88 -1.85 -2.10 -11.45
N CYS A 89 -0.60 -2.24 -11.89
CA CYS A 89 0.44 -1.22 -11.69
C CYS A 89 0.00 0.10 -12.34
N GLY A 90 -0.47 0.08 -13.58
CA GLY A 90 -0.89 1.28 -14.32
C GLY A 90 -2.03 2.06 -13.65
N ASN A 91 -3.04 1.37 -13.11
CA ASN A 91 -4.23 2.03 -12.54
C ASN A 91 -3.97 2.82 -11.25
N TYR A 92 -2.93 2.47 -10.49
CA TYR A 92 -2.61 3.11 -9.20
C TYR A 92 -1.09 3.26 -9.04
N SER A 93 -0.40 3.68 -10.10
CA SER A 93 1.06 3.81 -10.06
C SER A 93 1.48 5.03 -9.23
N ILE A 94 2.48 4.84 -8.38
CA ILE A 94 3.18 5.93 -7.69
C ILE A 94 4.32 6.53 -8.53
N SER A 95 4.61 5.94 -9.70
CA SER A 95 5.70 6.34 -10.56
C SER A 95 5.47 7.75 -11.10
N ARG A 96 6.44 8.64 -10.90
CA ARG A 96 6.47 9.98 -11.50
C ARG A 96 7.50 10.06 -12.61
N ILE A 97 7.34 11.05 -13.49
CA ILE A 97 8.34 11.38 -14.51
C ILE A 97 9.67 11.64 -13.81
N CYS A 98 10.67 10.83 -14.11
CA CYS A 98 12.01 10.95 -13.55
C CYS A 98 13.03 10.52 -14.60
N SER A 99 14.18 11.21 -14.65
CA SER A 99 15.32 10.88 -15.51
C SER A 99 16.32 9.92 -14.84
N ARG A 100 16.08 9.57 -13.57
CA ARG A 100 16.96 8.72 -12.76
C ARG A 100 16.45 7.29 -12.78
N TRP A 101 17.07 6.46 -13.61
CA TRP A 101 16.74 5.03 -13.72
C TRP A 101 16.63 4.29 -12.39
N PRO A 102 17.54 4.46 -11.40
CA PRO A 102 17.41 3.76 -10.12
C PRO A 102 16.12 4.11 -9.36
N LEU A 103 15.70 5.38 -9.41
CA LEU A 103 14.44 5.82 -8.81
C LEU A 103 13.25 5.20 -9.53
N ARG A 104 13.29 5.09 -10.86
CA ARG A 104 12.24 4.43 -11.63
C ARG A 104 12.09 2.96 -11.23
N PHE A 105 13.19 2.25 -11.03
CA PHE A 105 13.17 0.88 -10.51
C PHE A 105 12.57 0.81 -9.11
N PHE A 106 12.97 1.71 -8.21
CA PHE A 106 12.44 1.75 -6.85
C PHE A 106 10.93 2.00 -6.82
N LEU A 107 10.43 2.96 -7.59
CA LEU A 107 9.00 3.24 -7.68
C LEU A 107 8.22 2.06 -8.25
N HIS A 108 8.79 1.35 -9.23
CA HIS A 108 8.19 0.12 -9.74
C HIS A 108 8.15 -1.00 -8.68
N MET A 109 9.22 -1.17 -7.90
CA MET A 109 9.23 -2.14 -6.79
C MET A 109 8.13 -1.84 -5.76
N LEU A 110 7.89 -0.56 -5.45
CA LEU A 110 6.80 -0.16 -4.56
C LEU A 110 5.41 -0.42 -5.16
N ASP A 111 5.21 -0.14 -6.46
CA ASP A 111 3.97 -0.46 -7.17
C ASP A 111 3.65 -1.96 -7.10
N THR A 112 4.63 -2.82 -7.39
CA THR A 112 4.50 -4.28 -7.28
C THR A 112 4.23 -4.71 -5.84
N SER A 113 5.00 -4.19 -4.88
CA SER A 113 4.84 -4.53 -3.46
C SER A 113 3.45 -4.15 -2.91
N GLY A 114 2.87 -3.04 -3.39
CA GLY A 114 1.52 -2.63 -3.00
C GLY A 114 0.44 -3.59 -3.51
N ILE A 115 0.61 -4.14 -4.71
CA ILE A 115 -0.27 -5.20 -5.25
C ILE A 115 -0.12 -6.47 -4.41
N ASP A 116 1.12 -6.85 -4.13
CA ASP A 116 1.44 -8.04 -3.36
C ASP A 116 0.82 -8.00 -1.96
N ALA A 117 0.99 -6.87 -1.27
CA ALA A 117 0.40 -6.62 0.04
C ALA A 117 -1.13 -6.67 0.00
N TYR A 118 -1.77 -6.10 -1.03
CA TYR A 118 -3.23 -6.13 -1.19
C TYR A 118 -3.76 -7.55 -1.44
N VAL A 119 -3.04 -8.35 -2.24
CA VAL A 119 -3.37 -9.76 -2.47
C VAL A 119 -3.31 -10.50 -1.13
N ILE A 120 -2.23 -10.36 -0.37
CA ILE A 120 -2.07 -10.99 0.96
C ILE A 120 -3.19 -10.54 1.91
N TYR A 121 -3.49 -9.25 1.96
CA TYR A 121 -4.56 -8.69 2.78
C TYR A 121 -5.90 -9.37 2.46
N ASN A 122 -6.28 -9.43 1.17
CA ASN A 122 -7.52 -10.09 0.75
C ASN A 122 -7.55 -11.57 1.13
N TRP A 123 -6.41 -12.28 0.98
CA TRP A 123 -6.32 -13.69 1.37
C TRP A 123 -6.54 -13.93 2.86
N ASN A 124 -6.16 -12.97 3.71
CA ASN A 124 -6.36 -13.02 5.15
C ASN A 124 -7.79 -12.60 5.53
N MET A 125 -8.37 -11.63 4.83
CA MET A 125 -9.69 -11.07 5.12
C MET A 125 -10.87 -11.85 4.50
N VAL A 126 -10.60 -12.79 3.59
CA VAL A 126 -11.61 -13.74 3.07
C VAL A 126 -12.35 -14.48 4.19
N GLN A 127 -11.73 -14.68 5.36
CA GLN A 127 -12.38 -15.31 6.52
C GLN A 127 -13.24 -14.33 7.35
N SER A 128 -13.10 -13.01 7.18
CA SER A 128 -13.66 -12.00 8.09
C SER A 128 -14.70 -11.06 7.45
N GLN A 129 -15.09 -11.29 6.19
CA GLN A 129 -16.09 -10.51 5.43
C GLN A 129 -15.83 -8.98 5.29
N CYS A 130 -14.63 -8.51 5.61
CA CYS A 130 -14.21 -7.13 5.38
C CYS A 130 -13.51 -7.01 4.02
N ASN A 131 -14.24 -6.62 2.98
CA ASN A 131 -13.69 -6.41 1.64
C ASN A 131 -13.41 -4.92 1.37
N MET A 132 -12.23 -4.44 1.78
CA MET A 132 -11.77 -3.11 1.41
C MET A 132 -11.34 -3.09 -0.06
N LYS A 133 -11.68 -2.03 -0.79
CA LYS A 133 -11.19 -1.86 -2.16
C LYS A 133 -9.71 -1.48 -2.14
N ARG A 134 -8.99 -1.81 -3.21
CA ARG A 134 -7.56 -1.46 -3.36
C ARG A 134 -7.19 0.01 -3.04
N PRO A 135 -7.91 1.05 -3.52
CA PRO A 135 -7.57 2.43 -3.15
C PRO A 135 -7.65 2.70 -1.66
N GLU A 136 -8.70 2.21 -0.99
CA GLU A 136 -8.91 2.36 0.46
C GLU A 136 -7.81 1.64 1.24
N PHE A 137 -7.43 0.44 0.77
CA PHE A 137 -6.30 -0.31 1.32
C PHE A 137 -4.97 0.47 1.21
N LEU A 138 -4.67 1.03 0.03
CA LEU A 138 -3.43 1.80 -0.19
C LEU A 138 -3.40 3.09 0.62
N GLU A 139 -4.54 3.77 0.77
CA GLU A 139 -4.68 4.94 1.62
C GLU A 139 -4.43 4.59 3.09
N SER A 140 -5.09 3.55 3.60
CA SER A 140 -4.91 3.07 4.97
C SER A 140 -3.46 2.64 5.25
N LEU A 141 -2.85 1.92 4.31
CA LEU A 141 -1.44 1.51 4.38
C LEU A 141 -0.53 2.75 4.44
N GLY A 142 -0.73 3.70 3.52
CA GLY A 142 0.07 4.93 3.46
C GLY A 142 -0.02 5.76 4.74
N LEU A 143 -1.23 5.93 5.28
CA LEU A 143 -1.46 6.65 6.54
C LEU A 143 -0.79 5.95 7.72
N THR A 144 -0.89 4.61 7.79
CA THR A 144 -0.24 3.81 8.85
C THR A 144 1.28 3.97 8.81
N MET A 145 1.88 3.90 7.63
CA MET A 145 3.32 4.10 7.46
C MET A 145 3.75 5.54 7.78
N LEU A 146 2.89 6.51 7.50
CA LEU A 146 3.15 7.92 7.73
C LEU A 146 3.05 8.31 9.21
N GLN A 147 2.20 7.63 9.99
CA GLN A 147 1.87 7.97 11.38
C GLN A 147 3.12 8.22 12.25
N GLY A 148 4.07 7.27 12.30
CA GLY A 148 5.28 7.43 13.10
C GLY A 148 6.16 8.62 12.69
N HIS A 149 6.15 8.99 11.40
CA HIS A 149 6.83 10.19 10.92
C HIS A 149 6.08 11.48 11.31
N LEU A 150 4.75 11.47 11.30
CA LEU A 150 3.93 12.61 11.72
C LEU A 150 4.10 12.88 13.21
N ASP A 151 4.12 11.83 14.04
CA ASP A 151 4.30 11.94 15.49
C ASP A 151 5.68 12.52 15.85
N ARG A 152 6.73 12.08 15.14
CA ARG A 152 8.06 12.65 15.30
C ARG A 152 8.10 14.12 14.89
N ARG A 153 7.44 14.48 13.78
CA ARG A 153 7.41 15.86 13.27
C ARG A 153 6.59 16.79 14.16
N SER A 154 5.49 16.33 14.75
CA SER A 154 4.65 17.13 15.66
C SER A 154 5.40 17.53 16.94
N SER A 155 6.34 16.68 17.36
CA SER A 155 7.19 16.88 18.54
C SER A 155 8.36 17.84 18.30
N GLN A 156 8.66 18.23 17.05
CA GLN A 156 9.80 19.10 16.76
C GLN A 156 9.58 20.55 17.23
N PRO A 157 10.61 21.19 17.84
CA PRO A 157 10.59 22.61 18.11
C PRO A 157 10.66 23.40 16.79
N GLY A 158 9.87 24.47 16.67
CA GLY A 158 9.84 25.33 15.48
C GLY A 158 8.79 24.99 14.43
N LEU A 159 7.97 23.96 14.63
CA LEU A 159 6.86 23.68 13.71
C LEU A 159 5.79 24.79 13.82
N PRO A 160 5.33 25.38 12.69
CA PRO A 160 4.27 26.37 12.70
C PRO A 160 3.02 25.89 13.46
N LYS A 161 2.45 26.75 14.30
CA LYS A 161 1.28 26.43 15.16
C LYS A 161 0.11 25.83 14.36
N ALA A 162 -0.11 26.32 13.14
CA ALA A 162 -1.15 25.80 12.25
C ALA A 162 -0.93 24.32 11.87
N LEU A 163 0.30 23.96 11.47
CA LEU A 163 0.64 22.58 11.12
C LEU A 163 0.61 21.66 12.35
N LYS A 164 1.06 22.16 13.51
CA LYS A 164 1.00 21.39 14.77
C LYS A 164 -0.44 21.09 15.19
N ARG A 165 -1.37 22.03 14.96
CA ARG A 165 -2.81 21.81 15.17
C ARG A 165 -3.39 20.78 14.21
N MET A 166 -3.00 20.78 12.93
CA MET A 166 -3.48 19.81 11.96
C MET A 166 -2.99 18.39 12.25
N LEU A 167 -1.75 18.23 12.70
CA LEU A 167 -1.17 16.93 13.05
C LEU A 167 -1.75 16.35 14.34
N ASN A 168 -2.08 17.22 15.31
CA ASN A 168 -2.61 16.82 16.61
C ASN A 168 -4.15 16.81 16.65
N ALA A 169 -4.81 17.20 15.56
CA ALA A 169 -6.26 17.13 15.48
C ALA A 169 -6.64 15.65 15.42
N PRO A 170 -7.41 15.12 16.40
CA PRO A 170 -7.95 13.77 16.28
C PRO A 170 -8.81 13.72 15.02
N GLY A 171 -8.52 12.73 14.16
CA GLY A 171 -9.11 12.46 12.85
C GLY A 171 -10.26 13.37 12.42
N SER A 172 -10.01 14.18 11.39
CA SER A 172 -11.07 14.85 10.63
C SER A 172 -11.86 13.83 9.82
N SER A 173 -12.66 13.01 10.48
CA SER A 173 -13.81 12.33 9.91
C SER A 173 -15.06 12.95 10.53
N THR A 174 -15.86 13.54 9.65
CA THR A 174 -17.09 14.31 9.90
C THR A 174 -16.85 15.70 10.51
N GLN A 175 -16.97 16.73 9.65
CA GLN A 175 -17.58 17.97 10.09
C GLN A 175 -18.91 17.58 10.76
N GLY A 176 -18.99 17.69 12.09
CA GLY A 176 -20.27 17.58 12.77
C GLY A 176 -21.22 18.58 12.11
N MET A 177 -22.31 18.08 11.54
CA MET A 177 -23.38 18.89 10.97
C MET A 177 -23.72 20.00 11.94
N SER A 178 -23.26 21.22 11.64
CA SER A 178 -23.82 22.40 12.27
C SER A 178 -25.31 22.38 11.93
N PRO A 179 -26.22 22.51 12.92
CA PRO A 179 -27.65 22.47 12.65
C PRO A 179 -27.98 23.54 11.60
N THR A 180 -28.52 23.13 10.47
CA THR A 180 -28.84 24.04 9.35
C THR A 180 -30.11 24.85 9.60
N LYS A 181 -30.89 24.47 10.63
CA LYS A 181 -32.17 25.12 10.98
C LYS A 181 -32.16 25.61 12.42
N LYS A 182 -32.63 26.84 12.63
CA LYS A 182 -32.83 27.44 13.96
C LYS A 182 -33.92 26.67 14.72
N GLN A 183 -33.62 26.22 15.94
CA GLN A 183 -34.58 25.56 16.83
C GLN A 183 -34.93 26.45 18.03
N ARG A 184 -36.15 26.31 18.56
CA ARG A 184 -36.60 27.09 19.73
C ARG A 184 -35.73 26.77 20.94
N CYS A 185 -35.30 27.81 21.66
CA CYS A 185 -34.56 27.68 22.90
C CYS A 185 -35.44 27.00 23.98
N ILE A 186 -34.89 25.98 24.64
CA ILE A 186 -35.60 25.26 25.73
C ILE A 186 -35.59 26.07 27.04
N VAL A 187 -34.62 26.96 27.22
CA VAL A 187 -34.45 27.76 28.44
C VAL A 187 -35.31 29.03 28.42
N CYS A 188 -35.57 29.59 27.24
CA CYS A 188 -36.33 30.84 27.13
C CYS A 188 -37.83 30.61 27.29
N PRO A 189 -38.57 31.56 27.90
CA PRO A 189 -40.02 31.48 27.99
C PRO A 189 -40.66 31.42 26.59
N ARG A 190 -41.71 30.61 26.45
CA ARG A 190 -42.39 30.38 25.15
C ARG A 190 -42.94 31.66 24.51
N SER A 191 -43.29 32.66 25.31
CA SER A 191 -43.80 33.95 24.84
C SER A 191 -42.80 34.75 24.00
N LYS A 192 -41.49 34.52 24.17
CA LYS A 192 -40.44 35.24 23.41
C LYS A 192 -40.08 34.56 22.08
N ASP A 193 -40.55 33.33 21.82
CA ASP A 193 -40.24 32.48 20.65
C ASP A 193 -38.78 32.58 20.15
N ILE A 194 -37.80 32.55 21.07
CA ILE A 194 -36.39 32.73 20.71
C ILE A 194 -35.89 31.47 19.99
N LYS A 195 -35.48 31.61 18.72
CA LYS A 195 -34.92 30.53 17.89
C LYS A 195 -33.40 30.69 17.73
N THR A 196 -32.67 29.60 17.94
CA THR A 196 -31.21 29.60 18.08
C THR A 196 -30.58 28.49 17.25
N LEU A 197 -29.35 28.72 16.78
CA LEU A 197 -28.48 27.69 16.22
C LEU A 197 -27.51 27.11 17.28
N SER A 198 -27.49 27.72 18.46
CA SER A 198 -26.57 27.40 19.54
C SER A 198 -27.13 26.28 20.42
N HIS A 199 -26.25 25.38 20.85
CA HIS A 199 -26.62 24.22 21.65
C HIS A 199 -25.70 24.12 22.87
N CYS A 200 -26.20 23.56 23.97
CA CYS A 200 -25.38 23.30 25.14
C CYS A 200 -24.28 22.29 24.82
N ASN A 201 -23.03 22.59 25.18
CA ASN A 201 -21.91 21.69 24.92
C ASN A 201 -22.06 20.33 25.62
N PHE A 202 -22.74 20.30 26.76
CA PHE A 202 -22.92 19.10 27.59
C PHE A 202 -24.16 18.28 27.18
N CYS A 203 -25.34 18.91 27.08
CA CYS A 203 -26.60 18.19 26.83
C CYS A 203 -27.14 18.29 25.40
N LYS A 204 -26.44 19.00 24.50
CA LYS A 204 -26.77 19.17 23.06
C LYS A 204 -28.18 19.71 22.77
N LYS A 205 -28.84 20.31 23.76
CA LYS A 205 -30.15 20.96 23.63
C LYS A 205 -30.02 22.40 23.11
N PRO A 206 -30.95 22.92 22.31
CA PRO A 206 -30.91 24.29 21.78
C PRO A 206 -31.08 25.31 22.90
N CYS A 207 -30.11 26.20 23.04
CA CYS A 207 -30.07 27.25 24.05
C CYS A 207 -29.58 28.59 23.48
N ALA A 208 -30.21 29.68 23.88
CA ALA A 208 -29.75 31.03 23.55
C ALA A 208 -28.44 31.34 24.26
N LYS A 209 -27.57 32.12 23.61
CA LYS A 209 -26.40 32.69 24.27
C LYS A 209 -26.91 33.83 25.17
N ASN A 210 -26.67 33.74 26.47
CA ASN A 210 -26.93 34.85 27.37
C ASN A 210 -25.82 35.89 27.13
N THR A 211 -26.19 37.02 26.53
CA THR A 211 -25.47 38.29 26.69
C THR A 211 -26.11 39.05 27.82
#